data_AF-A0A2T2RTJ1-F1
#
_entry.id   AF-A0A2T2RTJ1-F1
#
_cell.length_a   1.000
_cell.length_b   1.000
_cell.length_c   1.000
_cell.angle_alpha   90.00
_cell.angle_beta   90.00
_cell.angle_gamma   90.00
#
_symmetry.space_group_name_H-M   'P 1'
#
loop_
_entity.id
_entity.type
_entity.pdbx_description
1 polymer ?
#
loop_
_entity_poly.entity_id
_entity_poly.type
_entity_poly.pdbx_seq_one_letter_code
_entity_poly.pdbx_strand_id
1 'polypeptide(L)'
;MPTRQQPRHIARELALLSQGQLSRNPDKLAKHELHDVVLAAVRALTGEIEDALEFAAEEIKRGNERIFSSETQATSVQSARAMVSEAIEMTQTAINRVGAAVELPEIIQLANQQEVRDYTIEILSTLGNKRPAIDQQIADALVEWQLNRLSQIDRALLRIAVTEMSFLNVPDRVAINEAVELAKRYSDDEGHRFINGVLRRVSDQTVGGGKGTRGQGSRGAGG
;
A
#
# COMPACT_ATOMS: atom_id res chain seq x y z
N MET A 1 2.34 22.97 10.48
CA MET A 1 2.40 23.17 9.02
C MET A 1 2.21 21.79 8.39
N PRO A 2 1.05 21.45 7.82
CA PRO A 2 0.91 20.16 7.14
C PRO A 2 1.73 20.23 5.85
N THR A 3 2.66 19.29 5.76
CA THR A 3 3.76 19.21 4.81
C THR A 3 3.27 18.88 3.40
N ARG A 4 4.00 19.37 2.39
CA ARG A 4 3.93 18.98 0.96
C ARG A 4 4.06 17.45 0.69
N GLN A 5 3.97 16.60 1.71
CA GLN A 5 4.09 15.13 1.63
C GLN A 5 2.76 14.42 1.34
N GLN A 6 1.60 15.05 1.58
CA GLN A 6 0.28 14.41 1.33
C GLN A 6 0.05 13.98 -0.14
N PRO A 7 0.36 14.79 -1.18
CA PRO A 7 0.00 14.42 -2.56
C PRO A 7 0.74 13.17 -3.08
N ARG A 8 2.04 13.08 -2.81
CA ARG A 8 2.86 11.93 -3.26
C ARG A 8 2.53 10.66 -2.49
N HIS A 9 2.23 10.77 -1.20
CA HIS A 9 1.79 9.64 -0.40
C HIS A 9 0.53 8.99 -0.99
N ILE A 10 -0.45 9.81 -1.33
CA ILE A 10 -1.73 9.34 -1.88
C ILE A 10 -1.54 8.77 -3.29
N ALA A 11 -0.68 9.37 -4.10
CA ALA A 11 -0.35 8.82 -5.41
C ALA A 11 0.28 7.42 -5.33
N ARG A 12 1.12 7.15 -4.32
CA ARG A 12 1.68 5.80 -4.08
C ARG A 12 0.60 4.80 -3.70
N GLU A 13 -0.32 5.21 -2.83
CA GLU A 13 -1.45 4.38 -2.42
C GLU A 13 -2.37 4.07 -3.61
N LEU A 14 -2.68 5.05 -4.45
CA LEU A 14 -3.42 4.84 -5.68
C LEU A 14 -2.68 3.93 -6.66
N ALA A 15 -1.35 4.07 -6.78
CA ALA A 15 -0.54 3.19 -7.62
C ALA A 15 -0.57 1.74 -7.11
N LEU A 16 -0.53 1.55 -5.79
CA LEU A 16 -0.62 0.24 -5.14
C LEU A 16 -1.98 -0.42 -5.42
N LEU A 17 -3.08 0.29 -5.21
CA LEU A 17 -4.43 -0.22 -5.47
C LEU A 17 -4.65 -0.51 -6.96
N SER A 18 -4.10 0.35 -7.83
CA SER A 18 -4.15 0.19 -9.29
C SER A 18 -3.41 -1.07 -9.76
N GLN A 19 -2.29 -1.45 -9.14
CA GLN A 19 -1.58 -2.71 -9.42
C GLN A 19 -2.44 -3.96 -9.13
N GLY A 20 -3.26 -3.90 -8.08
CA GLY A 20 -4.23 -4.95 -7.75
C GLY A 20 -5.23 -5.17 -8.88
N GLN A 21 -5.73 -4.09 -9.47
CA GLN A 21 -6.66 -4.11 -10.60
C GLN A 21 -6.01 -4.57 -11.92
N LEU A 22 -4.79 -4.10 -12.22
CA LEU A 22 -4.04 -4.51 -13.41
C LEU A 22 -3.70 -6.02 -13.42
N SER A 23 -3.52 -6.62 -12.25
CA SER A 23 -3.31 -8.07 -12.15
C SER A 23 -4.54 -8.87 -12.59
N ARG A 24 -5.74 -8.27 -12.56
CA ARG A 24 -6.99 -8.86 -13.07
C ARG A 24 -7.21 -8.57 -14.56
N ASN A 25 -6.56 -7.55 -15.12
CA ASN A 25 -6.69 -7.18 -16.54
C ASN A 25 -5.35 -6.65 -17.09
N PRO A 26 -4.45 -7.57 -17.52
CA PRO A 26 -3.06 -7.25 -17.85
C PRO A 26 -2.90 -6.40 -19.12
N ASP A 27 -3.91 -6.37 -19.99
CA ASP A 27 -3.85 -5.75 -21.31
C ASP A 27 -3.92 -4.20 -21.24
N LYS A 28 -4.26 -3.64 -20.08
CA LYS A 28 -4.46 -2.18 -19.88
C LYS A 28 -3.18 -1.42 -19.55
N LEU A 29 -2.22 -1.39 -20.46
CA LEU A 29 -0.92 -0.72 -20.28
C LEU A 29 -0.73 0.54 -21.14
N ALA A 30 -1.70 0.93 -21.97
CA ALA A 30 -1.61 2.16 -22.74
C ALA A 30 -1.89 3.39 -21.86
N LYS A 31 -1.21 4.52 -22.13
CA LYS A 31 -1.28 5.75 -21.31
C LYS A 31 -2.72 6.28 -21.11
N HIS A 32 -3.61 6.09 -22.08
CA HIS A 32 -5.03 6.44 -21.97
C HIS A 32 -5.82 5.49 -21.06
N GLU A 33 -5.45 4.21 -21.01
CA GLU A 33 -6.11 3.22 -20.16
C GLU A 33 -5.68 3.35 -18.69
N LEU A 34 -4.51 3.94 -18.41
CA LEU A 34 -4.05 4.20 -17.04
C LEU A 34 -4.94 5.20 -16.30
N HIS A 35 -5.48 6.21 -16.98
CA HIS A 35 -6.45 7.13 -16.38
C HIS A 35 -7.73 6.38 -15.95
N ASP A 36 -8.21 5.46 -16.79
CA ASP A 36 -9.39 4.64 -16.49
C ASP A 36 -9.12 3.67 -15.33
N VAL A 37 -7.90 3.12 -15.24
CA VAL A 37 -7.49 2.26 -14.13
C VAL A 37 -7.44 3.04 -12.81
N VAL A 38 -6.87 4.25 -12.80
CA VAL A 38 -6.85 5.10 -11.60
C VAL A 38 -8.26 5.50 -11.20
N LEU A 39 -9.12 5.86 -12.16
CA LEU A 39 -10.53 6.16 -11.88
C LEU A 39 -11.28 4.94 -11.33
N ALA A 40 -11.00 3.75 -11.87
CA ALA A 40 -11.57 2.49 -11.37
C ALA A 40 -11.10 2.18 -9.94
N ALA A 41 -9.83 2.48 -9.60
CA ALA A 41 -9.31 2.31 -8.25
C ALA A 41 -10.01 3.26 -7.25
N VAL A 42 -10.21 4.54 -7.63
CA VAL A 42 -10.96 5.49 -6.79
C VAL A 42 -12.41 5.03 -6.60
N ARG A 43 -13.08 4.55 -7.66
CA ARG A 43 -14.44 4.00 -7.55
C ARG A 43 -14.52 2.76 -6.67
N ALA A 44 -13.52 1.87 -6.74
CA ALA A 44 -13.43 0.70 -5.89
C ALA A 44 -13.30 1.11 -4.41
N LEU A 45 -12.46 2.10 -4.10
CA LEU A 45 -12.36 2.66 -2.75
C LEU A 45 -13.69 3.24 -2.25
N THR A 46 -14.43 3.94 -3.12
CA THR A 46 -15.77 4.44 -2.77
C THR A 46 -16.74 3.29 -2.45
N GLY A 47 -16.72 2.23 -3.24
CA GLY A 47 -17.53 1.03 -2.97
C GLY A 47 -17.15 0.36 -1.64
N GLU A 48 -15.85 0.24 -1.34
CA GLU A 48 -15.40 -0.31 -0.05
C GLU A 48 -15.86 0.52 1.15
N ILE A 49 -15.97 1.85 1.01
CA ILE A 49 -16.55 2.72 2.04
C ILE A 49 -18.04 2.41 2.22
N GLU A 50 -18.79 2.33 1.12
CA GLU A 50 -20.23 2.03 1.15
C GLU A 50 -20.48 0.67 1.83
N ASP A 51 -19.73 -0.37 1.42
CA ASP A 51 -19.80 -1.70 2.02
C ASP A 51 -19.45 -1.70 3.51
N ALA A 52 -18.40 -0.96 3.90
CA ALA A 52 -17.99 -0.86 5.30
C ALA A 52 -19.05 -0.15 6.18
N LEU A 53 -19.69 0.90 5.65
CA LEU A 53 -20.76 1.62 6.34
C LEU A 53 -22.04 0.79 6.41
N GLU A 54 -22.40 0.07 5.35
CA GLU A 54 -23.55 -0.83 5.34
C GLU A 54 -23.35 -1.97 6.35
N PHE A 55 -22.17 -2.60 6.36
CA PHE A 55 -21.81 -3.61 7.34
C PHE A 55 -21.89 -3.07 8.78
N ALA A 56 -21.35 -1.87 9.03
CA ALA A 56 -21.41 -1.27 10.36
C ALA A 56 -22.85 -0.99 10.80
N ALA A 57 -23.72 -0.53 9.88
CA ALA A 57 -25.13 -0.32 10.16
C ALA A 57 -25.84 -1.65 10.48
N GLU A 58 -25.52 -2.73 9.77
CA GLU A 58 -26.09 -4.06 10.02
C GLU A 58 -25.66 -4.62 11.38
N GLU A 59 -24.40 -4.47 11.76
CA GLU A 59 -23.90 -4.89 13.08
C GLU A 59 -24.53 -4.08 14.23
N ILE A 60 -24.74 -2.77 14.05
CA ILE A 60 -25.50 -1.95 15.02
C ILE A 60 -26.93 -2.47 15.16
N LYS A 61 -27.58 -2.80 14.04
CA LYS A 61 -28.95 -3.35 14.06
C LYS A 61 -29.00 -4.68 14.81
N ARG A 62 -28.07 -5.59 14.55
CA ARG A 62 -27.95 -6.88 15.26
C ARG A 62 -27.67 -6.68 16.75
N GLY A 63 -26.79 -5.75 17.11
CA GLY A 63 -26.53 -5.38 18.50
C GLY A 63 -27.79 -4.88 19.20
N ASN A 64 -28.59 -4.03 18.53
CA ASN A 64 -29.85 -3.53 19.05
C ASN A 64 -30.90 -4.66 19.22
N GLU A 65 -31.03 -5.55 18.24
CA GLU A 65 -31.89 -6.75 18.34
C GLU A 65 -31.46 -7.62 19.53
N ARG A 66 -30.14 -7.74 19.76
CA ARG A 66 -29.59 -8.54 20.86
C ARG A 66 -29.87 -7.92 22.23
N ILE A 67 -29.81 -6.59 22.34
CA ILE A 67 -30.26 -5.85 23.54
C ILE A 67 -31.74 -6.10 23.78
N PHE A 68 -32.57 -5.98 22.75
CA PHE A 68 -34.01 -6.25 22.86
C PHE A 68 -34.33 -7.69 23.28
N SER A 69 -33.60 -8.68 22.74
CA SER A 69 -33.70 -10.08 23.19
C SER A 69 -33.29 -10.25 24.65
N SER A 70 -32.31 -9.48 25.14
CA SER A 70 -31.91 -9.52 26.55
C SER A 70 -33.03 -9.07 27.49
N GLU A 71 -33.89 -8.16 27.04
CA GLU A 71 -35.04 -7.66 27.80
C GLU A 71 -36.26 -8.59 27.73
N THR A 72 -36.47 -9.23 26.58
CA THR A 72 -37.71 -9.98 26.30
C THR A 72 -37.60 -11.49 26.42
N GLN A 73 -36.39 -12.05 26.29
CA GLN A 73 -36.17 -13.50 26.16
C GLN A 73 -35.16 -14.06 27.17
N ALA A 74 -34.43 -13.22 27.90
CA ALA A 74 -33.46 -13.71 28.87
C ALA A 74 -34.14 -14.39 30.07
N THR A 75 -33.75 -15.64 30.34
CA THR A 75 -34.27 -16.43 31.47
C THR A 75 -33.51 -16.22 32.77
N SER A 76 -32.35 -15.54 32.71
CA SER A 76 -31.52 -15.22 33.87
C SER A 76 -30.70 -13.96 33.62
N VAL A 77 -30.27 -13.33 34.72
CA VAL A 77 -29.35 -12.17 34.67
C VAL A 77 -28.03 -12.54 33.95
N GLN A 78 -27.54 -13.76 34.13
CA GLN A 78 -26.32 -14.22 33.46
C GLN A 78 -26.51 -14.29 31.95
N SER A 79 -27.65 -14.83 31.50
CA SER A 79 -28.00 -14.86 30.07
C SER A 79 -28.15 -13.46 29.51
N ALA A 80 -28.88 -12.56 30.21
CA ALA A 80 -29.04 -11.17 29.77
C ALA A 80 -27.68 -10.46 29.64
N ARG A 81 -26.77 -10.64 30.60
CA ARG A 81 -25.41 -10.09 30.56
C ARG A 81 -24.61 -10.62 29.37
N ALA A 82 -24.72 -11.90 29.04
CA ALA A 82 -24.05 -12.46 27.86
C ALA A 82 -24.56 -11.82 26.57
N MET A 83 -25.89 -11.68 26.41
CA MET A 83 -26.49 -11.02 25.25
C MET A 83 -26.05 -9.56 25.12
N VAL A 84 -26.02 -8.82 26.23
CA VAL A 84 -25.53 -7.43 26.23
C VAL A 84 -24.04 -7.36 25.88
N SER A 85 -23.23 -8.30 26.35
CA SER A 85 -21.81 -8.38 25.97
C SER A 85 -21.63 -8.61 24.47
N GLU A 86 -22.40 -9.52 23.87
CA GLU A 86 -22.39 -9.74 22.42
C GLU A 86 -22.81 -8.47 21.65
N ALA A 87 -23.81 -7.74 22.14
CA ALA A 87 -24.23 -6.47 21.54
C ALA A 87 -23.12 -5.39 21.60
N ILE A 88 -22.37 -5.34 22.69
CA ILE A 88 -21.21 -4.44 22.83
C ILE A 88 -20.11 -4.83 21.84
N GLU A 89 -19.84 -6.12 21.65
CA GLU A 89 -18.84 -6.61 20.67
C GLU A 89 -19.23 -6.26 19.23
N MET A 90 -20.51 -6.43 18.86
CA MET A 90 -21.04 -6.00 17.55
C MET A 90 -20.88 -4.49 17.37
N THR A 91 -21.21 -3.71 18.41
CA THR A 91 -21.07 -2.24 18.37
C THR A 91 -19.61 -1.82 18.23
N GLN A 92 -18.69 -2.46 18.95
CA GLN A 92 -17.26 -2.18 18.84
C GLN A 92 -16.74 -2.52 17.43
N THR A 93 -17.22 -3.62 16.84
CA THR A 93 -16.90 -3.99 15.46
C THR A 93 -17.39 -2.93 14.48
N ALA A 94 -18.62 -2.46 14.63
CA ALA A 94 -19.18 -1.37 13.81
C ALA A 94 -18.37 -0.07 13.96
N ILE A 95 -18.00 0.32 15.18
CA ILE A 95 -17.18 1.52 15.44
C ILE A 95 -15.83 1.42 14.72
N ASN A 96 -15.15 0.27 14.81
CA ASN A 96 -13.87 0.06 14.16
C ASN A 96 -14.00 0.17 12.63
N ARG A 97 -15.09 -0.33 12.05
CA ARG A 97 -15.38 -0.24 10.61
C ARG A 97 -15.66 1.20 10.17
N VAL A 98 -16.46 1.95 10.93
CA VAL A 98 -16.71 3.38 10.66
C VAL A 98 -15.42 4.18 10.76
N GLY A 99 -14.58 3.91 11.77
CA GLY A 99 -13.28 4.57 11.90
C GLY A 99 -12.41 4.40 10.65
N ALA A 100 -12.34 3.19 10.11
CA ALA A 100 -11.63 2.94 8.85
C ALA A 100 -12.26 3.67 7.65
N ALA A 101 -13.59 3.75 7.59
CA ALA A 101 -14.31 4.43 6.51
C ALA A 101 -14.12 5.97 6.52
N VAL A 102 -13.91 6.58 7.69
CA VAL A 102 -13.77 8.05 7.85
C VAL A 102 -12.43 8.59 7.36
N GLU A 103 -11.38 7.77 7.30
CA GLU A 103 -10.06 8.17 6.78
C GLU A 103 -10.04 8.28 5.25
N LEU A 104 -10.97 7.62 4.55
CA LEU A 104 -10.96 7.45 3.09
C LEU A 104 -11.51 8.65 2.27
N PRO A 105 -12.48 9.46 2.75
CA PRO A 105 -12.94 10.66 2.04
C PRO A 105 -11.84 11.68 1.73
N GLU A 106 -10.87 11.88 2.62
CA GLU A 106 -9.71 12.76 2.37
C GLU A 106 -8.83 12.20 1.24
N ILE A 107 -8.61 10.88 1.23
CA ILE A 107 -7.89 10.18 0.17
C ILE A 107 -8.61 10.34 -1.18
N ILE A 108 -9.94 10.21 -1.23
CA ILE A 108 -10.72 10.39 -2.46
C ILE A 108 -10.62 11.82 -2.98
N GLN A 109 -10.73 12.82 -2.11
CA GLN A 109 -10.65 14.22 -2.51
C GLN A 109 -9.26 14.58 -3.05
N LEU A 110 -8.21 14.09 -2.40
CA LEU A 110 -6.83 14.31 -2.83
C LEU A 110 -6.49 13.49 -4.08
N ALA A 111 -7.02 12.28 -4.24
CA ALA A 111 -6.90 11.46 -5.45
C ALA A 111 -7.46 12.15 -6.69
N ASN A 112 -8.44 13.03 -6.52
CA ASN A 112 -9.02 13.80 -7.62
C ASN A 112 -8.21 15.06 -7.98
N GLN A 113 -7.10 15.33 -7.29
CA GLN A 113 -6.18 16.40 -7.67
C GLN A 113 -5.34 15.98 -8.88
N GLN A 114 -5.14 16.91 -9.80
CA GLN A 114 -4.38 16.65 -11.03
C GLN A 114 -2.94 16.19 -10.73
N GLU A 115 -2.26 16.85 -9.77
CA GLU A 115 -0.89 16.50 -9.38
C GLU A 115 -0.78 15.05 -8.87
N VAL A 116 -1.76 14.59 -8.08
CA VAL A 116 -1.79 13.23 -7.55
C VAL A 116 -2.00 12.21 -8.67
N ARG A 117 -2.94 12.47 -9.58
CA ARG A 117 -3.19 11.59 -10.74
C ARG A 117 -1.97 11.51 -11.65
N ASP A 118 -1.36 12.66 -11.96
CA ASP A 118 -0.21 12.73 -12.85
C ASP A 118 0.96 11.93 -12.28
N TYR A 119 1.24 12.08 -10.98
CA TYR A 119 2.29 11.32 -10.33
C TYR A 119 1.98 9.82 -10.22
N THR A 120 0.72 9.46 -9.97
CA THR A 120 0.26 8.06 -9.98
C THR A 120 0.52 7.41 -11.34
N ILE A 121 0.17 8.11 -12.43
CA ILE A 121 0.37 7.65 -13.80
C ILE A 121 1.85 7.58 -14.15
N GLU A 122 2.66 8.54 -13.66
CA GLU A 122 4.11 8.52 -13.84
C GLU A 122 4.73 7.26 -13.21
N ILE A 123 4.34 6.91 -11.96
CA ILE A 123 4.75 5.67 -11.29
C ILE A 123 4.34 4.45 -12.11
N LEU A 124 3.05 4.33 -12.45
CA LEU A 124 2.51 3.15 -13.13
C LEU A 124 3.11 2.95 -14.53
N SER A 125 3.24 4.03 -15.31
CA SER A 125 3.83 4.00 -16.64
C SER A 125 5.32 3.63 -16.58
N THR A 126 6.06 4.22 -15.65
CA THR A 126 7.49 3.91 -15.49
C THR A 126 7.69 2.47 -15.05
N LEU A 127 6.90 2.01 -14.08
CA LEU A 127 6.90 0.63 -13.62
C LEU A 127 6.57 -0.34 -14.75
N GLY A 128 5.55 -0.06 -15.56
CA GLY A 128 5.20 -0.88 -16.73
C GLY A 128 6.35 -0.97 -17.74
N ASN A 129 6.97 0.16 -18.07
CA ASN A 129 8.04 0.26 -19.07
C ASN A 129 9.38 -0.32 -18.59
N LYS A 130 9.67 -0.27 -17.29
CA LYS A 130 10.95 -0.67 -16.70
C LYS A 130 10.85 -1.94 -15.85
N ARG A 131 9.72 -2.65 -15.92
CA ARG A 131 9.42 -3.81 -15.07
C ARG A 131 10.55 -4.85 -14.98
N PRO A 132 11.19 -5.27 -16.10
CA PRO A 132 12.28 -6.25 -16.00
C PRO A 132 13.48 -5.75 -15.19
N ALA A 133 13.85 -4.47 -15.36
CA ALA A 133 14.97 -3.87 -14.63
C ALA A 133 14.65 -3.70 -13.14
N ILE A 134 13.41 -3.30 -12.83
CA ILE A 134 12.92 -3.16 -11.45
C ILE A 134 12.90 -4.51 -10.75
N ASP A 135 12.32 -5.53 -11.39
CA ASP A 135 12.23 -6.88 -10.83
C ASP A 135 13.63 -7.49 -10.62
N GLN A 136 14.60 -7.20 -11.50
CA GLN A 136 15.99 -7.63 -11.33
C GLN A 136 16.66 -6.96 -10.12
N GLN A 137 16.54 -5.65 -9.96
CA GLN A 137 17.10 -4.93 -8.81
C GLN A 137 16.53 -5.46 -7.48
N ILE A 138 15.24 -5.78 -7.44
CA ILE A 138 14.63 -6.40 -6.26
C ILE A 138 15.16 -7.82 -6.05
N ALA A 139 15.24 -8.63 -7.11
CA ALA A 139 15.73 -10.00 -7.03
C ALA A 139 17.18 -10.08 -6.53
N ASP A 140 18.06 -9.20 -6.99
CA ASP A 140 19.46 -9.12 -6.56
C ASP A 140 19.60 -8.71 -5.08
N ALA A 141 18.58 -8.02 -4.54
CA ALA A 141 18.49 -7.65 -3.15
C ALA A 141 17.75 -8.68 -2.29
N LEU A 142 17.12 -9.72 -2.86
CA LEU A 142 16.49 -10.80 -2.09
C LEU A 142 17.53 -11.87 -1.74
N VAL A 143 17.55 -12.32 -0.49
CA VAL A 143 18.42 -13.41 -0.02
C VAL A 143 17.50 -14.59 0.25
N GLU A 144 17.71 -15.72 -0.43
CA GLU A 144 16.94 -16.98 -0.29
C GLU A 144 15.45 -16.90 -0.69
N TRP A 145 14.96 -15.73 -1.11
CA TRP A 145 13.57 -15.52 -1.51
C TRP A 145 13.47 -15.20 -3.00
N GLN A 146 12.44 -15.75 -3.64
CA GLN A 146 12.10 -15.38 -5.02
C GLN A 146 11.00 -14.33 -5.02
N LEU A 147 11.13 -13.31 -5.87
CA LEU A 147 10.16 -12.22 -5.99
C LEU A 147 8.72 -12.70 -6.25
N ASN A 148 8.55 -13.79 -6.99
CA ASN A 148 7.25 -14.39 -7.29
C ASN A 148 6.58 -15.05 -6.07
N ARG A 149 7.33 -15.39 -5.02
CA ARG A 149 6.81 -16.00 -3.77
C ARG A 149 6.33 -14.99 -2.75
N LEU A 150 6.62 -13.70 -2.95
CA LEU A 150 6.10 -12.64 -2.11
C LEU A 150 4.60 -12.44 -2.32
N SER A 151 3.94 -11.94 -1.27
CA SER A 151 2.54 -11.51 -1.37
C SER A 151 2.39 -10.48 -2.50
N GLN A 152 1.19 -10.39 -3.07
CA GLN A 152 0.93 -9.42 -4.14
C GLN A 152 1.22 -7.98 -3.68
N ILE A 153 0.89 -7.68 -2.42
CA ILE A 153 1.07 -6.36 -1.81
C ILE A 153 2.56 -6.06 -1.62
N ASP A 154 3.33 -6.96 -1.02
CA ASP A 154 4.77 -6.71 -0.77
C ASP A 154 5.54 -6.54 -2.07
N ARG A 155 5.24 -7.39 -3.07
CA ARG A 155 5.84 -7.27 -4.39
C ARG A 155 5.51 -5.93 -5.06
N ALA A 156 4.27 -5.45 -4.92
CA ALA A 156 3.86 -4.16 -5.49
C ALA A 156 4.54 -2.99 -4.76
N LEU A 157 4.63 -3.04 -3.43
CA LEU A 157 5.33 -2.02 -2.62
C LEU A 157 6.81 -1.92 -2.97
N LEU A 158 7.50 -3.06 -3.08
CA LEU A 158 8.90 -3.10 -3.51
C LEU A 158 9.07 -2.50 -4.91
N ARG A 159 8.21 -2.87 -5.86
CA ARG A 159 8.23 -2.34 -7.22
C ARG A 159 8.03 -0.83 -7.29
N ILE A 160 7.05 -0.30 -6.55
CA ILE A 160 6.78 1.14 -6.50
C ILE A 160 7.99 1.87 -5.94
N ALA A 161 8.53 1.43 -4.80
CA ALA A 161 9.68 2.06 -4.17
C ALA A 161 10.92 2.06 -5.07
N VAL A 162 11.25 0.92 -5.69
CA VAL A 162 12.39 0.81 -6.61
C VAL A 162 12.16 1.63 -7.88
N THR A 163 10.93 1.74 -8.38
CA THR A 163 10.59 2.65 -9.49
C THR A 163 10.95 4.09 -9.13
N GLU A 164 10.54 4.53 -7.95
CA GLU A 164 10.79 5.89 -7.47
C GLU A 164 12.27 6.18 -7.28
N MET A 165 13.00 5.26 -6.63
CA MET A 165 14.43 5.36 -6.35
C MET A 165 15.26 5.43 -7.64
N SER A 166 15.02 4.49 -8.55
CA SER A 166 15.89 4.28 -9.71
C SER A 166 15.51 5.10 -10.94
N PHE A 167 14.26 5.57 -11.05
CA PHE A 167 13.76 6.18 -12.29
C PHE A 167 13.03 7.51 -12.11
N LEU A 168 12.57 7.87 -10.91
CA LEU A 168 11.82 9.11 -10.65
C LEU A 168 12.56 10.13 -9.77
N ASN A 169 13.87 9.94 -9.56
CA ASN A 169 14.74 10.82 -8.78
C ASN A 169 14.21 11.09 -7.35
N VAL A 170 13.50 10.14 -6.75
CA VAL A 170 13.07 10.24 -5.35
C VAL A 170 14.23 9.78 -4.46
N PRO A 171 14.64 10.56 -3.45
CA PRO A 171 15.71 10.14 -2.55
C PRO A 171 15.37 8.80 -1.88
N ASP A 172 16.32 7.87 -1.87
CA ASP A 172 16.13 6.50 -1.36
C ASP A 172 15.49 6.45 0.02
N ARG A 173 15.96 7.29 0.95
CA ARG A 173 15.42 7.37 2.30
C ARG A 173 13.93 7.72 2.31
N VAL A 174 13.48 8.59 1.39
CA VAL A 174 12.07 8.99 1.30
C VAL A 174 11.24 7.85 0.72
N ALA A 175 11.67 7.25 -0.39
CA ALA A 175 10.96 6.12 -1.01
C ALA A 175 10.85 4.91 -0.05
N ILE A 176 11.92 4.59 0.68
CA ILE A 176 11.93 3.53 1.70
C ILE A 176 10.93 3.81 2.81
N ASN A 177 10.97 5.01 3.40
CA ASN A 177 10.07 5.36 4.50
C ASN A 177 8.61 5.26 4.09
N GLU A 178 8.26 5.77 2.91
CA GLU A 178 6.89 5.75 2.39
C GLU A 178 6.40 4.32 2.12
N ALA A 179 7.25 3.47 1.55
CA ALA A 179 6.94 2.05 1.34
C ALA A 179 6.72 1.31 2.66
N VAL A 180 7.49 1.64 3.70
CA VAL A 180 7.32 1.05 5.04
C VAL A 180 6.05 1.51 5.72
N GLU A 181 5.68 2.80 5.62
CA GLU A 181 4.40 3.27 6.16
C GLU A 181 3.20 2.64 5.45
N LEU A 182 3.26 2.49 4.12
CA LEU A 182 2.23 1.75 3.37
C LEU A 182 2.18 0.27 3.79
N ALA A 183 3.34 -0.37 3.99
CA ALA A 183 3.41 -1.76 4.43
C ALA A 183 2.73 -1.99 5.78
N LYS A 184 2.84 -1.05 6.73
CA LYS A 184 2.13 -1.15 8.02
C LYS A 184 0.60 -1.15 7.88
N ARG A 185 0.08 -0.56 6.80
CA ARG A 185 -1.37 -0.51 6.54
C ARG A 185 -1.87 -1.70 5.73
N TYR A 186 -1.07 -2.20 4.80
CA TYR A 186 -1.54 -3.17 3.79
C TYR A 186 -0.86 -4.53 3.86
N SER A 187 0.27 -4.67 4.54
CA SER A 187 1.01 -5.94 4.67
C SER A 187 0.77 -6.58 6.04
N ASP A 188 1.31 -7.78 6.23
CA ASP A 188 1.29 -8.51 7.50
C ASP A 188 2.23 -7.89 8.55
N ASP A 189 2.16 -8.39 9.80
CA ASP A 189 2.92 -7.89 10.96
C ASP A 189 4.45 -7.93 10.76
N GLU A 190 4.96 -8.71 9.81
CA GLU A 190 6.38 -8.85 9.50
C GLU A 190 6.79 -8.09 8.23
N GLY A 191 5.85 -7.82 7.33
CA GLY A 191 6.07 -7.29 5.99
C GLY A 191 6.79 -5.95 5.97
N HIS A 192 6.46 -5.04 6.89
CA HIS A 192 7.10 -3.73 6.95
C HIS A 192 8.60 -3.81 7.31
N ARG A 193 9.02 -4.78 8.13
CA ARG A 193 10.45 -5.02 8.47
C ARG A 193 11.17 -5.63 7.27
N PHE A 194 10.53 -6.61 6.64
CA PHE A 194 11.03 -7.26 5.44
C PHE A 194 11.27 -6.25 4.29
N ILE A 195 10.27 -5.44 3.96
CA ILE A 195 10.34 -4.42 2.90
C ILE A 195 11.49 -3.44 3.16
N ASN A 196 11.61 -2.91 4.38
CA ASN A 196 12.71 -2.02 4.75
C ASN A 196 14.08 -2.68 4.51
N GLY A 197 14.23 -3.95 4.91
CA GLY A 197 15.49 -4.70 4.74
C GLY A 197 15.85 -4.97 3.28
N VAL A 198 14.87 -5.24 2.42
CA VAL A 198 15.09 -5.41 0.97
C VAL A 198 15.47 -4.08 0.32
N LEU A 199 14.70 -3.01 0.56
CA LEU A 199 14.94 -1.73 -0.11
C LEU A 199 16.25 -1.07 0.31
N ARG A 200 16.71 -1.26 1.55
CA ARG A 200 18.06 -0.83 1.97
C ARG A 200 19.16 -1.52 1.16
N ARG A 201 19.04 -2.83 0.94
CA ARG A 201 20.00 -3.57 0.10
C ARG A 201 19.98 -3.09 -1.35
N VAL A 202 18.80 -2.78 -1.90
CA VAL A 202 18.70 -2.17 -3.24
C VAL A 202 19.44 -0.83 -3.28
N SER A 203 19.21 0.05 -2.29
CA SER A 203 19.90 1.35 -2.17
C SER A 203 21.43 1.20 -2.05
N ASP A 204 21.91 0.24 -1.27
CA ASP A 204 23.35 0.00 -1.10
C ASP A 204 23.99 -0.49 -2.42
N GLN A 205 23.28 -1.30 -3.22
CA GLN A 205 23.76 -1.80 -4.51
C GLN A 205 23.87 -0.69 -5.56
N THR A 206 22.92 0.26 -5.59
CA THR A 206 22.94 1.38 -6.55
C THR A 206 24.04 2.39 -6.21
N VAL A 207 24.36 2.60 -4.93
CA VAL A 207 25.45 3.47 -4.46
C VAL A 207 26.83 2.79 -4.61
N GLY A 208 26.90 1.46 -4.45
CA GLY A 208 28.14 0.67 -4.52
C GLY A 208 28.71 0.43 -5.92
N GLY A 209 27.88 0.48 -6.97
CA GLY A 209 28.28 0.23 -8.36
C GLY A 209 29.19 1.28 -9.02
N GLY A 210 29.46 2.40 -8.36
CA GLY A 210 30.25 3.52 -8.90
C GLY A 210 31.74 3.55 -8.50
N LYS A 211 32.23 2.62 -7.68
CA LYS A 211 33.64 2.60 -7.20
C LYS A 211 34.35 1.30 -7.57
N GLY A 212 34.65 1.11 -8.86
CA GLY A 212 35.33 -0.11 -9.34
C GLY A 212 36.36 0.05 -10.46
N THR A 213 36.57 1.22 -11.05
CA THR A 213 37.52 1.38 -12.18
C THR A 213 38.13 2.78 -12.24
N ARG A 214 39.06 3.10 -11.34
CA ARG A 214 40.07 4.15 -11.59
C ARG A 214 41.27 3.96 -10.67
N GLY A 215 42.41 3.61 -11.29
CA GLY A 215 43.73 3.88 -10.72
C GLY A 215 44.57 2.67 -10.32
N GLN A 216 45.09 1.93 -11.31
CA GLN A 216 46.52 1.56 -11.26
C GLN A 216 47.03 1.28 -12.68
N GLY A 217 47.38 2.35 -13.37
CA GLY A 217 48.38 2.34 -14.42
C GLY A 217 49.59 3.12 -13.93
N SER A 218 50.78 2.62 -14.24
CA SER A 218 52.04 3.35 -14.36
C SER A 218 52.73 3.85 -13.07
N ARG A 219 53.64 3.01 -12.56
CA ARG A 219 55.02 3.38 -12.18
C ARG A 219 55.88 2.20 -12.66
N GLY A 220 56.83 2.31 -13.56
CA GLY A 220 57.79 3.38 -13.79
C GLY A 220 59.16 2.73 -13.67
N ALA A 221 59.83 2.53 -14.81
CA ALA A 221 61.20 2.06 -14.90
C ALA A 221 62.17 3.04 -14.21
N GLY A 222 63.28 2.51 -13.69
CA GLY A 222 64.47 3.30 -13.32
C GLY A 222 65.12 2.84 -12.02
N GLY A 223 66.31 2.24 -12.14
CA GLY A 223 67.19 1.91 -11.02
C GLY A 223 67.94 0.62 -11.25
#